data_AF-A0AAD2SR95-F1
#
_entry.id   AF-A0AAD2SR95-F1
#
_cell.length_a   1.000
_cell.length_b   1.000
_cell.length_c   1.000
_cell.angle_alpha   90.00
_cell.angle_beta   90.00
_cell.angle_gamma   90.00
#
_symmetry.space_group_name_H-M   'P 1'
#
loop_
_entity.id
_entity.type
_entity.pdbx_description
1 polymer ?
#
loop_
_entity_poly.entity_id
_entity_poly.type
_entity_poly.pdbx_seq_one_letter_code
_entity_poly.pdbx_strand_id
1 'polypeptide(L)'
;MLELNFDLRELTTRAAFYREFAGQSGCPPTFGHNLDALWDWLTGGMALPATLRLQHYAAHQADLAPVLALLEEAAQSLEGELHLIVE
;
A
#
# COMPACT_ATOMS: atom_id res chain seq x y z
N MET A 1 11.53 -8.23 -7.87
CA MET A 1 11.28 -7.29 -6.77
C MET A 1 10.16 -6.38 -7.25
N LEU A 2 9.04 -6.37 -6.53
CA LEU A 2 7.87 -5.57 -6.88
C LEU A 2 8.09 -4.13 -6.39
N GLU A 3 7.87 -3.14 -7.26
CA GLU A 3 7.97 -1.73 -6.88
C GLU A 3 6.63 -1.04 -7.15
N LEU A 4 6.07 -0.41 -6.12
CA LEU A 4 4.82 0.34 -6.19
C LEU A 4 5.09 1.80 -5.86
N ASN A 5 4.44 2.70 -6.60
CA ASN A 5 4.60 4.14 -6.46
C ASN A 5 3.24 4.80 -6.25
N PHE A 6 3.13 5.62 -5.21
CA PHE A 6 1.89 6.30 -4.84
C PHE A 6 2.15 7.80 -4.67
N ASP A 7 1.51 8.65 -5.49
CA ASP A 7 1.45 10.10 -5.23
C ASP A 7 0.26 10.40 -4.30
N LEU A 8 0.56 10.69 -3.04
CA LEU A 8 -0.45 10.90 -2.01
C LEU A 8 -1.18 12.25 -2.14
N ARG A 9 -0.76 13.13 -3.06
CA ARG A 9 -1.54 14.33 -3.44
C ARG A 9 -2.68 13.98 -4.39
N GLU A 10 -2.47 13.02 -5.29
CA GLU A 10 -3.48 12.60 -6.28
C GLU A 10 -4.46 11.58 -5.66
N LEU A 11 -3.95 10.73 -4.78
CA LEU A 11 -4.75 9.75 -4.05
C LEU A 11 -5.46 10.41 -2.88
N THR A 12 -6.68 10.90 -3.14
CA THR A 12 -7.45 11.65 -2.15
C THR A 12 -8.42 10.80 -1.33
N THR A 13 -8.60 9.53 -1.70
CA THR A 13 -9.53 8.59 -1.02
C THR A 13 -8.93 7.19 -0.93
N ARG A 14 -9.35 6.42 0.07
CA ARG A 14 -8.98 5.00 0.21
C ARG A 14 -9.36 4.18 -1.02
N ALA A 15 -10.53 4.46 -1.61
CA ALA A 15 -10.97 3.76 -2.82
C ALA A 15 -10.02 4.01 -4.01
N ALA A 16 -9.52 5.25 -4.17
CA ALA A 16 -8.51 5.56 -5.18
C ALA A 16 -7.21 4.80 -4.89
N PHE A 17 -6.75 4.80 -3.64
CA PHE A 17 -5.56 4.06 -3.23
C PHE A 17 -5.68 2.55 -3.52
N TYR A 18 -6.78 1.90 -3.11
CA TYR A 18 -6.96 0.47 -3.33
C TYR A 18 -7.00 0.07 -4.80
N ARG A 19 -7.58 0.92 -5.66
CA ARG A 19 -7.58 0.70 -7.10
C ARG A 19 -6.17 0.79 -7.69
N GLU A 20 -5.43 1.81 -7.29
CA GLU A 20 -4.06 2.02 -7.74
C GLU A 20 -3.15 0.88 -7.26
N PHE A 21 -3.27 0.52 -5.98
CA PHE A 21 -2.55 -0.59 -5.36
C PHE A 21 -2.84 -1.90 -6.10
N ALA A 22 -4.11 -2.24 -6.36
CA ALA A 22 -4.47 -3.47 -7.07
C ALA A 22 -3.92 -3.51 -8.50
N GLY A 23 -3.90 -2.36 -9.19
CA GLY A 23 -3.36 -2.23 -10.53
C GLY A 23 -1.85 -2.45 -10.60
N GLN A 24 -1.11 -2.01 -9.58
CA GLN A 24 0.35 -2.13 -9.52
C GLN A 24 0.82 -3.46 -8.88
N SER A 25 0.10 -3.98 -7.90
CA SER A 25 0.49 -5.16 -7.11
C SER A 25 0.13 -6.50 -7.75
N GLY A 26 -0.70 -6.48 -8.80
CA GLY A 26 -1.22 -7.69 -9.45
C GLY A 26 -2.29 -8.41 -8.62
N CYS A 27 -3.02 -7.69 -7.77
CA CYS A 27 -4.14 -8.25 -7.01
C CYS A 27 -5.16 -8.95 -7.93
N PRO A 28 -5.80 -10.03 -7.47
CA PRO A 28 -6.89 -10.65 -8.20
C PRO A 28 -8.11 -9.70 -8.30
N PRO A 29 -9.00 -9.89 -9.29
CA PRO A 29 -10.24 -9.10 -9.41
C PRO A 29 -11.17 -9.19 -8.19
N THR A 30 -10.97 -10.19 -7.33
CA THR A 30 -11.71 -10.42 -6.09
C THR A 30 -11.14 -9.67 -4.88
N PHE A 31 -10.18 -8.76 -5.08
CA PHE A 31 -9.60 -7.96 -4.00
C PHE A 31 -10.68 -7.15 -3.27
N GLY A 32 -10.73 -7.26 -1.94
CA GLY A 32 -11.84 -6.73 -1.12
C GLY A 32 -11.90 -5.21 -0.97
N HIS A 33 -10.89 -4.47 -1.46
CA HIS A 33 -10.80 -3.00 -1.37
C HIS A 33 -11.06 -2.44 0.03
N ASN A 34 -10.48 -3.08 1.06
CA ASN A 34 -10.56 -2.68 2.45
C ASN A 34 -9.23 -2.97 3.17
N LEU A 35 -9.12 -2.57 4.44
CA LEU A 35 -7.88 -2.71 5.21
C LEU A 35 -7.49 -4.18 5.43
N ASP A 36 -8.46 -5.04 5.77
CA ASP A 36 -8.21 -6.47 6.00
C ASP A 36 -7.69 -7.15 4.73
N ALA A 37 -8.31 -6.86 3.58
CA ALA A 37 -7.87 -7.37 2.29
C ALA A 37 -6.48 -6.86 1.90
N LEU A 38 -6.16 -5.60 2.22
CA LEU A 38 -4.84 -5.03 1.99
C LEU A 38 -3.78 -5.75 2.84
N TRP A 39 -4.08 -5.99 4.12
CA TRP A 39 -3.21 -6.74 5.02
C TRP A 39 -2.94 -8.16 4.52
N ASP A 40 -3.99 -8.90 4.20
CA ASP A 40 -3.91 -10.28 3.70
C ASP A 40 -3.04 -10.34 2.44
N TRP A 41 -3.21 -9.37 1.54
CA TRP A 41 -2.41 -9.30 0.32
C TRP A 41 -0.95 -8.98 0.62
N LEU A 42 -0.65 -7.96 1.43
CA LEU A 42 0.72 -7.55 1.74
C LEU A 42 1.52 -8.66 2.42
N THR A 43 0.88 -9.42 3.32
CA THR A 43 1.55 -10.39 4.19
C THR A 43 1.52 -11.83 3.67
N GLY A 44 0.62 -12.18 2.75
CA GLY A 44 0.48 -13.55 2.26
C GLY A 44 0.18 -13.72 0.78
N GLY A 45 -0.19 -12.66 0.04
CA GLY A 45 -0.58 -12.75 -1.37
C GLY A 45 0.42 -12.11 -2.36
N MET A 46 1.12 -11.08 -1.92
CA MET A 46 1.99 -10.26 -2.75
C MET A 46 3.36 -10.91 -2.98
N ALA A 47 3.94 -10.67 -4.15
CA ALA A 47 5.31 -11.11 -4.43
C ALA A 47 6.33 -10.28 -3.64
N LEU A 48 6.98 -10.90 -2.66
CA LEU A 48 8.08 -10.34 -1.88
C LEU A 48 9.45 -10.78 -2.44
N PRO A 49 10.53 -9.97 -2.29
CA PRO A 49 10.54 -8.67 -1.63
C PRO A 49 9.90 -7.57 -2.49
N ALA A 50 9.32 -6.57 -1.82
CA ALA A 50 8.62 -5.44 -2.44
C ALA A 50 9.00 -4.10 -1.82
N THR A 51 8.87 -3.03 -2.59
CA THR A 51 9.10 -1.65 -2.14
C THR A 51 7.89 -0.78 -2.48
N LEU A 52 7.35 -0.09 -1.48
CA LEU A 52 6.29 0.91 -1.64
C LEU A 52 6.91 2.29 -1.46
N ARG A 53 6.82 3.11 -2.51
CA ARG A 53 7.26 4.50 -2.53
C ARG A 53 6.05 5.41 -2.35
N LEU A 54 6.00 6.10 -1.22
CA LEU A 54 4.96 7.03 -0.83
C LEU A 54 5.45 8.46 -1.05
N GLN A 55 5.07 9.04 -2.18
CA GLN A 55 5.48 10.39 -2.57
C GLN A 55 4.51 11.43 -2.00
N HIS A 56 5.06 12.56 -1.57
CA HIS A 56 4.33 13.66 -0.97
C HIS A 56 3.56 13.24 0.28
N TYR A 57 4.22 12.44 1.13
CA TYR A 57 3.59 11.86 2.30
C TYR A 57 3.00 12.92 3.23
N ALA A 58 3.67 14.06 3.41
CA ALA A 58 3.13 15.15 4.24
C ALA A 58 1.82 15.78 3.72
N ALA A 59 1.49 15.57 2.44
CA ALA A 59 0.29 16.10 1.79
C ALA A 59 -0.84 15.07 1.69
N HIS A 60 -0.73 13.91 2.35
CA HIS A 60 -1.77 12.90 2.33
C HIS A 60 -3.08 13.40 2.95
N GLN A 61 -4.19 12.92 2.42
CA GLN A 61 -5.50 13.22 2.98
C GLN A 61 -5.79 12.36 4.20
N ALA A 62 -6.50 12.90 5.20
CA ALA A 62 -6.82 12.21 6.44
C ALA A 62 -7.53 10.85 6.24
N ASP A 63 -8.27 10.69 5.13
CA ASP A 63 -8.92 9.41 4.78
C ASP A 63 -7.91 8.28 4.53
N LEU A 64 -6.68 8.61 4.10
CA LEU A 64 -5.61 7.63 3.88
C LEU A 64 -4.86 7.25 5.15
N ALA A 65 -4.98 8.00 6.25
CA ALA A 65 -4.20 7.74 7.47
C ALA A 65 -4.29 6.27 7.96
N PRO A 66 -5.45 5.60 7.96
CA PRO A 66 -5.53 4.18 8.34
C PRO A 66 -4.80 3.24 7.37
N VAL A 67 -4.78 3.57 6.08
CA VAL A 67 -4.06 2.79 5.07
C VAL A 67 -2.57 2.91 5.29
N LEU A 68 -2.06 4.14 5.47
CA LEU A 68 -0.63 4.40 5.68
C LEU A 68 -0.13 3.72 6.95
N ALA A 69 -0.89 3.80 8.05
CA ALA A 69 -0.57 3.10 9.29
C ALA A 69 -0.46 1.57 9.08
N LEU A 70 -1.38 0.98 8.30
CA LEU A 70 -1.35 -0.44 7.98
C LEU A 70 -0.14 -0.83 7.13
N LEU A 71 0.27 0.01 6.17
CA LEU A 71 1.49 -0.21 5.40
C LEU A 71 2.71 -0.26 6.32
N GLU A 72 2.82 0.70 7.24
CA GLU A 72 3.91 0.78 8.21
C GLU A 72 3.96 -0.45 9.12
N GLU A 73 2.80 -0.90 9.60
CA GLU A 73 2.68 -2.12 10.39
C GLU A 73 3.08 -3.38 9.60
N ALA A 74 2.67 -3.48 8.33
CA ALA A 74 3.03 -4.58 7.47
C ALA A 74 4.55 -4.61 7.19
N ALA A 75 5.17 -3.45 6.95
CA ALA A 75 6.61 -3.36 6.73
C ALA A 75 7.42 -3.78 7.97
N GLN A 76 6.94 -3.42 9.16
CA GLN A 76 7.53 -3.89 10.42
C GLN A 76 7.36 -5.40 10.60
N SER A 77 6.16 -5.92 10.29
CA SER A 77 5.83 -7.35 10.45
C SER A 77 6.57 -8.26 9.46
N LEU A 78 6.95 -7.76 8.29
CA LEU A 78 7.63 -8.51 7.24
C LEU A 78 9.17 -8.41 7.32
N GLU A 79 9.71 -7.81 8.38
CA GLU A 79 11.14 -7.83 8.76
C GLU A 79 12.13 -7.57 7.60
N GLY A 80 11.80 -6.61 6.72
CA GLY A 80 12.67 -6.22 5.61
C GLY A 80 12.36 -6.87 4.25
N GLU A 81 11.36 -7.74 4.16
CA GLU A 81 10.84 -8.19 2.85
C GLU A 81 9.94 -7.12 2.19
N LEU A 82 9.33 -6.26 3.02
CA LEU A 82 8.55 -5.11 2.57
C LEU A 82 9.23 -3.81 3.00
N HIS A 83 9.66 -3.02 2.03
CA HIS A 83 10.28 -1.73 2.27
C HIS A 83 9.31 -0.58 2.02
N LEU A 84 9.23 0.35 2.96
CA LEU A 84 8.55 1.62 2.78
C LEU A 84 9.57 2.74 2.59
N ILE A 85 9.38 3.50 1.52
CA ILE A 85 10.14 4.72 1.23
C ILE A 85 9.15 5.87 1.27
N VAL A 86 9.41 6.84 2.14
CA VAL A 86 8.54 8.00 2.36
C VAL A 86 9.27 9.26 1.89
N GLU A 87 8.67 10.00 0.95
CA GLU A 87 9.21 11.23 0.34
C GLU A 87 8.29 12.44 0.54
#